data_AF-A0A7V5R0Q0-F1
#
_entry.id   AF-A0A7V5R0Q0-F1
#
_cell.length_a   1.000
_cell.length_b   1.000
_cell.length_c   1.000
_cell.angle_alpha   90.00
_cell.angle_beta   90.00
_cell.angle_gamma   90.00
#
_symmetry.space_group_name_H-M   'P 1'
#
loop_
_entity.id
_entity.type
_entity.pdbx_description
1 polymer ?
#
loop_
_entity_poly.entity_id
_entity_poly.type
_entity_poly.pdbx_seq_one_letter_code
_entity_poly.pdbx_strand_id
1 'polypeptide(L)'
;MAISKTIVTVLLPLLLLSCANNNNKRSIIYENYIAQNKLQSVDKITTFHYQGWNSLDNRHLIVSSNHKKHYLLTLDSYCVDLDFSHSIIIKQSMSHRLSVFFDSIVIPKNHNSTCRIKAIHVISKEQKNELTALRKKQLKSSN
;
A
#
# COMPACT_ATOMS: atom_id res chain seq x y z
N MET A 1 24.57 -8.50 62.88
CA MET A 1 23.74 -7.31 62.58
C MET A 1 24.67 -6.28 61.93
N ALA A 2 24.67 -6.22 60.60
CA ALA A 2 25.48 -5.26 59.84
C ALA A 2 24.59 -4.68 58.74
N ILE A 3 24.38 -3.38 58.84
CA ILE A 3 23.61 -2.56 57.92
C ILE A 3 24.63 -2.00 56.93
N SER A 4 24.46 -2.21 55.62
CA SER A 4 25.10 -1.34 54.63
C SER A 4 24.14 -1.06 53.47
N LYS A 5 23.83 0.23 53.37
CA LYS A 5 22.87 0.86 52.47
C LYS A 5 23.37 0.89 51.02
N THR A 6 22.37 0.96 50.13
CA THR A 6 22.35 1.66 48.84
C THR A 6 23.36 1.22 47.76
N ILE A 7 22.84 0.52 46.76
CA ILE A 7 23.37 0.59 45.39
C ILE A 7 22.32 1.27 44.52
N VAL A 8 22.76 2.38 43.96
CA VAL A 8 22.08 3.31 43.06
C VAL A 8 21.68 2.58 41.78
N THR A 9 20.38 2.42 41.54
CA THR A 9 19.87 1.94 40.24
C THR A 9 19.89 3.09 39.24
N VAL A 10 20.79 2.93 38.29
CA VAL A 10 21.16 3.87 37.23
C VAL A 10 19.99 4.17 36.30
N LEU A 11 19.83 5.48 36.09
CA LEU A 11 19.10 6.18 35.05
C LEU A 11 19.31 5.53 33.66
N LEU A 12 18.23 5.13 32.98
CA LEU A 12 18.26 4.83 31.55
C LEU A 12 17.05 5.48 30.85
N PRO A 13 17.17 6.70 30.30
CA PRO A 13 16.12 7.29 29.51
C PRO A 13 16.22 6.74 28.07
N LEU A 14 15.54 5.64 27.77
CA LEU A 14 15.29 5.20 26.40
C LEU A 14 13.86 5.58 25.99
N LEU A 15 13.63 6.85 25.66
CA LEU A 15 12.46 7.26 24.89
C LEU A 15 12.83 8.36 23.89
N LEU A 16 13.86 8.10 23.09
CA LEU A 16 13.97 8.74 21.79
C LEU A 16 13.63 7.68 20.77
N LEU A 17 12.49 7.84 20.10
CA LEU A 17 12.24 7.53 18.68
C LEU A 17 10.73 7.46 18.45
N SER A 18 10.12 8.58 18.07
CA SER A 18 9.02 8.51 17.12
C SER A 18 8.96 9.77 16.28
N CYS A 19 9.81 9.83 15.26
CA CYS A 19 9.44 10.55 14.06
C CYS A 19 8.28 9.78 13.43
N ALA A 20 7.06 10.10 13.86
CA ALA A 20 5.84 9.54 13.28
C ALA A 20 5.69 10.08 11.85
N ASN A 21 6.32 9.41 10.89
CA ASN A 21 6.11 9.68 9.48
C ASN A 21 4.63 9.39 9.15
N ASN A 22 3.83 10.44 8.92
CA ASN A 22 2.39 10.39 8.65
C ASN A 22 2.05 9.37 7.55
N ASN A 23 2.92 9.22 6.56
CA ASN A 23 2.75 8.30 5.44
C ASN A 23 2.54 6.84 5.84
N ASN A 24 3.12 6.40 6.97
CA ASN A 24 2.96 5.04 7.47
C ASN A 24 1.54 4.77 8.02
N LYS A 25 0.90 5.81 8.59
CA LYS A 25 -0.44 5.70 9.19
C LYS A 25 -1.54 5.49 8.16
N ARG A 26 -1.38 5.95 6.91
CA ARG A 26 -2.38 5.69 5.85
C ARG A 26 -2.24 4.26 5.29
N SER A 27 -1.00 3.81 5.09
CA SER A 27 -0.70 2.46 4.60
C SER A 27 -1.27 1.37 5.50
N ILE A 28 -1.20 1.53 6.84
CA ILE A 28 -1.68 0.51 7.78
C ILE A 28 -3.18 0.20 7.64
N ILE A 29 -3.99 1.16 7.17
CA ILE A 29 -5.44 1.00 7.03
C ILE A 29 -5.75 -0.08 5.99
N TYR A 30 -5.04 -0.05 4.86
CA TYR A 30 -5.26 -1.01 3.78
C TYR A 30 -4.68 -2.38 4.12
N GLU A 31 -3.53 -2.43 4.79
CA GLU A 31 -2.97 -3.69 5.33
C GLU A 31 -3.92 -4.35 6.33
N ASN A 32 -4.52 -3.56 7.23
CA ASN A 32 -5.53 -4.05 8.16
C ASN A 32 -6.79 -4.53 7.43
N TYR A 33 -7.24 -3.80 6.40
CA TYR A 33 -8.39 -4.21 5.59
C TYR A 33 -8.13 -5.55 4.89
N ILE A 34 -6.92 -5.75 4.31
CA ILE A 34 -6.49 -7.02 3.70
C ILE A 34 -6.60 -8.15 4.72
N ALA A 35 -6.03 -7.95 5.91
CA ALA A 35 -5.98 -8.97 6.97
C ALA A 35 -7.39 -9.31 7.52
N GLN A 36 -8.20 -8.30 7.83
CA GLN A 36 -9.54 -8.48 8.40
C GLN A 36 -10.50 -9.16 7.43
N ASN A 37 -10.46 -8.79 6.15
CA ASN A 37 -11.33 -9.34 5.12
C ASN A 37 -10.76 -10.60 4.46
N LYS A 38 -9.56 -11.04 4.86
CA LYS A 38 -8.85 -12.22 4.33
C LYS A 38 -8.84 -12.21 2.80
N LEU A 39 -8.45 -11.08 2.21
CA LEU A 39 -8.49 -10.92 0.77
C LEU A 39 -7.65 -12.00 0.07
N GLN A 40 -8.17 -12.56 -1.02
CA GLN A 40 -7.49 -13.61 -1.74
C GLN A 40 -6.26 -13.06 -2.46
N SER A 41 -5.07 -13.45 -2.00
CA SER A 41 -3.81 -13.16 -2.68
C SER A 41 -3.62 -14.07 -3.90
N VAL A 42 -3.07 -13.50 -4.98
CA VAL A 42 -2.70 -14.24 -6.19
C VAL A 42 -1.33 -13.78 -6.68
N ASP A 43 -0.52 -14.72 -7.18
CA ASP A 43 0.82 -14.38 -7.70
C ASP A 43 0.77 -13.69 -9.07
N LYS A 44 -0.30 -13.94 -9.84
CA LYS A 44 -0.48 -13.41 -11.19
C LYS A 44 -1.94 -13.39 -11.65
N ILE A 45 -2.22 -12.49 -12.57
CA ILE A 45 -3.46 -12.38 -13.35
C ILE A 45 -3.11 -12.75 -14.80
N THR A 46 -3.70 -13.81 -15.34
CA THR A 46 -3.32 -14.39 -16.65
C THR A 46 -4.03 -13.81 -17.86
N THR A 47 -5.13 -13.08 -17.64
CA THR A 47 -5.94 -12.44 -18.70
C THR A 47 -6.14 -10.96 -18.38
N PHE A 48 -5.06 -10.28 -17.99
CA PHE A 48 -5.09 -8.88 -17.59
C PHE A 48 -5.19 -7.97 -18.82
N HIS A 49 -6.34 -7.32 -18.97
CA HIS A 49 -6.53 -6.19 -19.88
C HIS A 49 -6.83 -4.95 -19.05
N TYR A 50 -5.97 -3.95 -19.12
CA TYR A 50 -6.15 -2.73 -18.34
C TYR A 50 -7.42 -1.96 -18.75
N GLN A 51 -8.24 -1.58 -17.76
CA GLN A 51 -9.43 -0.75 -17.98
C GLN A 51 -9.41 0.57 -17.19
N GLY A 52 -8.61 0.64 -16.13
CA GLY A 52 -8.53 1.83 -15.28
C GLY A 52 -7.92 1.52 -13.93
N TRP A 53 -7.70 2.58 -13.15
CA TRP A 53 -7.05 2.49 -11.85
C TRP A 53 -7.58 3.57 -10.90
N ASN A 54 -7.25 3.43 -9.62
CA ASN A 54 -7.45 4.47 -8.62
C ASN A 54 -6.42 4.33 -7.49
N SER A 55 -5.74 5.43 -7.11
CA SER A 55 -4.80 5.44 -5.98
C SER A 55 -5.53 5.38 -4.63
N LEU A 56 -5.07 4.52 -3.73
CA LEU A 56 -5.54 4.48 -2.35
C LEU A 56 -4.57 5.21 -1.40
N ASP A 57 -3.28 5.10 -1.65
CA ASP A 57 -2.20 5.90 -1.09
C ASP A 57 -0.96 5.73 -1.98
N ASN A 58 0.23 5.99 -1.44
CA ASN A 58 1.49 5.85 -2.17
C ASN A 58 2.05 4.42 -2.20
N ARG A 59 1.34 3.42 -1.67
CA ARG A 59 1.73 1.99 -1.72
C ARG A 59 0.61 1.09 -2.23
N HIS A 60 -0.62 1.57 -2.26
CA HIS A 60 -1.81 0.83 -2.59
C HIS A 60 -2.55 1.51 -3.73
N LEU A 61 -2.94 0.72 -4.71
CA LEU A 61 -3.80 1.16 -5.80
C LEU A 61 -4.73 0.04 -6.21
N ILE A 62 -5.90 0.42 -6.70
CA ILE A 62 -6.84 -0.50 -7.33
C ILE A 62 -6.61 -0.45 -8.82
N VAL A 63 -6.49 -1.61 -9.46
CA VAL A 63 -6.53 -1.74 -10.92
C VAL A 63 -7.79 -2.50 -11.32
N SER A 64 -8.40 -2.07 -12.41
CA SER A 64 -9.57 -2.71 -13.00
C SER A 64 -9.18 -3.38 -14.32
N SER A 65 -9.73 -4.56 -14.54
CA SER A 65 -9.51 -5.36 -15.73
C SER A 65 -10.81 -5.80 -16.37
N ASN A 66 -10.72 -6.48 -17.53
CA ASN A 66 -11.85 -7.02 -18.27
C ASN A 66 -12.79 -7.85 -17.38
N HIS A 67 -14.05 -7.97 -17.84
CA HIS A 67 -15.12 -8.68 -17.13
C HIS A 67 -15.40 -8.14 -15.72
N LYS A 68 -15.24 -6.83 -15.51
CA LYS A 68 -15.51 -6.15 -14.22
C LYS A 68 -14.66 -6.70 -13.07
N LYS A 69 -13.47 -7.23 -13.37
CA LYS A 69 -12.54 -7.72 -12.35
C LYS A 69 -11.75 -6.57 -11.75
N HIS A 70 -11.57 -6.60 -10.44
CA HIS A 70 -10.84 -5.57 -9.71
C HIS A 70 -9.77 -6.23 -8.83
N TYR A 71 -8.64 -5.54 -8.71
CA TYR A 71 -7.50 -6.02 -7.95
C TYR A 71 -6.92 -4.91 -7.10
N LEU A 72 -6.62 -5.21 -5.85
CA LEU A 72 -5.83 -4.36 -4.98
C LEU A 72 -4.35 -4.72 -5.16
N LEU A 73 -3.55 -3.78 -5.62
CA LEU A 73 -2.11 -3.91 -5.73
C LEU A 73 -1.45 -3.26 -4.51
N THR A 74 -0.50 -3.98 -3.92
CA THR A 74 0.45 -3.43 -2.94
C THR A 74 1.81 -3.31 -3.61
N LEU A 75 2.44 -2.14 -3.51
CA LEU A 75 3.76 -1.85 -4.03
C LEU A 75 4.82 -2.11 -2.97
N ASP A 76 6.01 -2.52 -3.43
CA ASP A 76 7.10 -2.94 -2.53
C ASP A 76 7.52 -1.79 -1.60
N SER A 77 7.72 -0.61 -2.19
CA SER A 77 8.10 0.62 -1.51
C SER A 77 7.05 1.72 -1.70
N TYR A 78 7.24 2.83 -0.98
CA TYR A 78 6.54 4.07 -1.26
C TYR A 78 6.80 4.51 -2.71
N CYS A 79 5.72 4.76 -3.43
CA CYS A 79 5.70 5.21 -4.81
C CYS A 79 5.36 6.70 -4.82
N VAL A 80 6.38 7.52 -5.07
CA VAL A 80 6.26 8.99 -4.99
C VAL A 80 5.18 9.50 -5.94
N ASP A 81 4.33 10.39 -5.44
CA ASP A 81 3.24 11.06 -6.15
C ASP A 81 2.12 10.15 -6.67
N LEU A 82 2.07 8.86 -6.31
CA LEU A 82 1.00 7.95 -6.75
C LEU A 82 -0.38 8.43 -6.29
N ASP A 83 -0.51 8.95 -5.06
CA ASP A 83 -1.78 9.37 -4.46
C ASP A 83 -2.41 10.65 -5.06
N PHE A 84 -1.62 11.40 -5.83
CA PHE A 84 -2.03 12.60 -6.57
C PHE A 84 -1.80 12.48 -8.08
N SER A 85 -1.34 11.31 -8.56
CA SER A 85 -1.06 11.14 -9.97
C SER A 85 -2.36 11.07 -10.78
N HIS A 86 -2.35 11.70 -11.95
CA HIS A 86 -3.45 11.62 -12.92
C HIS A 86 -3.25 10.45 -13.90
N SER A 87 -2.05 9.88 -13.97
CA SER A 87 -1.71 8.80 -14.89
C SER A 87 -0.71 7.82 -14.28
N ILE A 88 -0.79 6.58 -14.72
CA ILE A 88 0.19 5.53 -14.43
C ILE A 88 0.49 4.78 -15.72
N ILE A 89 1.66 4.16 -15.78
CA ILE A 89 2.00 3.16 -16.79
C ILE A 89 2.14 1.82 -16.06
N ILE A 90 1.46 0.80 -16.56
CA ILE A 90 1.63 -0.58 -16.07
C ILE A 90 2.68 -1.25 -16.95
N LYS A 91 3.87 -1.48 -16.38
CA LYS A 91 4.97 -2.16 -17.05
C LYS A 91 4.84 -3.67 -16.84
N GLN A 92 4.27 -4.35 -17.82
CA GLN A 92 4.08 -5.81 -17.81
C GLN A 92 5.30 -6.50 -18.43
N SER A 93 5.81 -7.53 -17.77
CA SER A 93 6.86 -8.42 -18.27
C SER A 93 6.39 -9.34 -19.40
N MET A 94 5.08 -9.63 -19.45
CA MET A 94 4.45 -10.43 -20.50
C MET A 94 3.12 -9.82 -20.91
N SER A 95 2.76 -9.95 -22.19
CA SER A 95 1.47 -9.49 -22.70
C SER A 95 0.31 -10.14 -21.94
N HIS A 96 -0.73 -9.35 -21.68
CA HIS A 96 -1.96 -9.78 -21.00
C HIS A 96 -1.79 -10.42 -19.62
N ARG A 97 -0.62 -10.26 -18.98
CA ARG A 97 -0.35 -10.81 -17.65
C ARG A 97 0.10 -9.72 -16.69
N LEU A 98 -0.40 -9.74 -15.46
CA LEU A 98 0.09 -8.90 -14.38
C LEU A 98 0.57 -9.78 -13.22
N SER A 99 1.80 -9.59 -12.74
CA SER A 99 2.48 -10.52 -11.84
C SER A 99 3.24 -9.83 -10.74
N VAL A 100 3.20 -10.44 -9.56
CA VAL A 100 3.98 -10.02 -8.41
C VAL A 100 5.48 -10.13 -8.74
N PHE A 101 6.28 -9.18 -8.25
CA PHE A 101 7.73 -9.04 -8.38
C PHE A 101 8.33 -8.86 -9.77
N PHE A 102 7.61 -9.17 -10.84
CA PHE A 102 8.10 -9.01 -12.22
C PHE A 102 7.55 -7.76 -12.91
N ASP A 103 6.38 -7.30 -12.47
CA ASP A 103 5.70 -6.16 -13.07
C ASP A 103 5.72 -4.94 -12.13
N SER A 104 5.60 -3.76 -12.71
CA SER A 104 5.75 -2.50 -11.99
C SER A 104 4.74 -1.45 -12.44
N ILE A 105 4.46 -0.51 -11.55
CA ILE A 105 3.73 0.72 -11.83
C ILE A 105 4.75 1.85 -12.01
N VAL A 106 4.62 2.63 -13.08
CA VAL A 106 5.45 3.81 -13.32
C VAL A 106 4.59 5.06 -13.23
N ILE A 107 5.05 6.04 -12.45
CA ILE A 107 4.42 7.36 -12.35
C ILE A 107 5.15 8.31 -13.30
N PRO A 108 4.54 8.77 -14.42
CA PRO A 108 5.22 9.49 -15.49
C PRO A 108 5.57 10.97 -15.16
N LYS A 109 5.61 11.35 -13.88
CA LYS A 109 6.03 12.69 -13.42
C LYS A 109 7.53 12.72 -13.14
N ASN A 110 8.13 13.93 -13.05
CA ASN A 110 9.51 14.38 -12.78
C ASN A 110 10.72 13.40 -12.76
N HIS A 111 10.58 12.12 -12.40
CA HIS A 111 11.65 11.11 -12.42
C HIS A 111 11.21 9.69 -12.85
N ASN A 112 10.03 9.49 -13.45
CA ASN A 112 9.53 8.17 -13.87
C ASN A 112 9.68 7.10 -12.77
N SER A 113 9.17 7.40 -11.58
CA SER A 113 9.26 6.54 -10.40
C SER A 113 8.69 5.16 -10.72
N THR A 114 9.56 4.15 -10.78
CA THR A 114 9.16 2.75 -11.04
C THR A 114 9.00 2.02 -9.72
N CYS A 115 7.80 1.49 -9.49
CA CYS A 115 7.38 0.88 -8.24
C CYS A 115 6.94 -0.55 -8.48
N ARG A 116 7.71 -1.51 -7.98
CA ARG A 116 7.48 -2.93 -8.19
C ARG A 116 6.24 -3.41 -7.45
N ILE A 117 5.45 -4.28 -8.09
CA ILE A 117 4.27 -4.90 -7.46
C ILE A 117 4.74 -5.97 -6.48
N LYS A 118 4.34 -5.84 -5.21
CA LYS A 118 4.66 -6.77 -4.11
C LYS A 118 3.54 -7.76 -3.83
N ALA A 119 2.29 -7.36 -4.01
CA ALA A 119 1.15 -8.25 -3.84
C ALA A 119 0.00 -7.87 -4.76
N ILE A 120 -0.81 -8.86 -5.13
CA ILE A 120 -2.06 -8.69 -5.87
C ILE A 120 -3.14 -9.42 -5.09
N HIS A 121 -4.20 -8.70 -4.74
CA HIS A 121 -5.38 -9.29 -4.12
C HIS A 121 -6.59 -9.14 -5.03
N VAL A 122 -7.34 -10.22 -5.22
CA VAL A 122 -8.63 -10.18 -5.91
C VAL A 122 -9.62 -9.47 -4.99
N ILE A 123 -10.37 -8.50 -5.52
CA ILE A 123 -11.40 -7.79 -4.77
C ILE A 123 -12.74 -7.77 -5.52
N SER A 124 -13.83 -7.84 -4.77
CA SER A 124 -15.18 -7.65 -5.29
C SER A 124 -15.45 -6.18 -5.61
N LYS A 125 -16.59 -5.91 -6.25
CA LYS A 125 -17.05 -4.54 -6.50
C LYS A 125 -17.35 -3.81 -5.19
N GLU A 126 -17.93 -4.51 -4.23
CA GLU A 126 -18.25 -4.02 -2.88
C GLU A 126 -16.97 -3.65 -2.14
N GLN A 127 -15.99 -4.55 -2.13
CA GLN A 127 -14.69 -4.31 -1.50
C GLN A 127 -13.93 -3.13 -2.14
N LYS A 128 -13.99 -3.01 -3.48
CA LYS A 128 -13.47 -1.81 -4.19
C LYS A 128 -14.12 -0.52 -3.69
N ASN A 129 -15.44 -0.52 -3.51
CA ASN A 129 -16.17 0.66 -3.03
C ASN A 129 -15.80 1.00 -1.58
N GLU A 130 -15.66 0.01 -0.71
CA GLU A 130 -15.23 0.18 0.68
C GLU A 130 -13.82 0.76 0.76
N LEU A 131 -12.86 0.19 0.04
CA LEU A 131 -11.48 0.71 -0.05
C LEU A 131 -11.45 2.16 -0.53
N THR A 132 -12.26 2.48 -1.55
CA THR A 132 -12.37 3.86 -2.07
C THR A 132 -13.03 4.80 -1.04
N ALA A 133 -13.99 4.32 -0.25
CA ALA A 133 -14.59 5.09 0.83
C ALA A 133 -13.60 5.37 1.97
N LEU A 134 -12.73 4.41 2.29
CA LEU A 134 -11.64 4.60 3.25
C LEU A 134 -10.70 5.73 2.80
N ARG A 135 -10.29 5.74 1.53
CA ARG A 135 -9.51 6.86 0.94
C ARG A 135 -10.19 8.21 1.17
N LYS A 136 -11.48 8.31 0.85
CA LYS A 136 -12.26 9.55 1.00
C LYS A 136 -12.33 10.01 2.46
N LYS A 137 -12.51 9.09 3.39
CA LYS A 137 -12.50 9.38 4.84
C LYS A 137 -11.15 9.95 5.28
N GLN A 138 -10.05 9.35 4.82
CA GLN A 138 -8.69 9.82 5.12
C GLN A 138 -8.41 11.23 4.60
N LEU A 139 -8.90 11.57 3.40
CA LEU A 139 -8.79 12.92 2.84
C LEU A 139 -9.52 13.96 3.70
N LYS A 140 -10.72 13.63 4.18
CA LYS A 140 -11.50 14.53 5.05
C LYS A 140 -10.86 14.73 6.42
N SER A 141 -10.21 13.72 6.98
CA SER A 141 -9.53 13.83 8.28
C SER A 141 -8.18 14.56 8.24
N SER A 142 -7.69 14.89 7.04
CA SER A 142 -6.41 15.60 6.85
C SER A 142 -6.60 17.09 6.52
N ASN A 143 -7.85 17.54 6.37
CA ASN A 143 -8.26 18.94 6.18
C ASN A 143 -8.96 19.42 7.45
#